data_AF-A0A9D2LU98-F1
#
_entry.id   AF-A0A9D2LU98-F1
#
_cell.length_a   1.000
_cell.length_b   1.000
_cell.length_c   1.000
_cell.angle_alpha   90.00
_cell.angle_beta   90.00
_cell.angle_gamma   90.00
#
_symmetry.space_group_name_H-M   'P 1'
#
loop_
_entity.id
_entity.type
_entity.pdbx_description
1 polymer ?
#
loop_
_entity_poly.entity_id
_entity_poly.type
_entity_poly.pdbx_seq_one_letter_code
_entity_poly.pdbx_strand_id
1 'polypeptide(L)'
;FFSQLSESDIVPEELPDPDLSITVFKYYHKGNIRYAAVKTFFADDYFENIYITEFYPEDGFPALIKDIDGQVNGEPPIQQESRLGMICREAETACLAQLAKSGKYGDPELFMYTAPVKDEINAYLKKELIRYGYSKNRLKKIKAVDVDIAAIYDLFDE
;
A
#
# COMPACT_ATOMS: atom_id res chain seq x y z
N PHE A 1 14.18 21.09 13.34
CA PHE A 1 14.50 20.11 12.28
C PHE A 1 15.65 20.59 11.41
N PHE A 2 15.45 21.59 10.55
CA PHE A 2 16.51 22.06 9.62
C PHE A 2 17.79 22.53 10.32
N SER A 3 17.69 23.21 11.46
CA SER A 3 18.87 23.59 12.24
C SER A 3 19.70 22.38 12.67
N GLN A 4 19.05 21.29 13.11
CA GLN A 4 19.73 20.05 13.51
C GLN A 4 20.34 19.30 12.32
N LEU A 5 19.68 19.33 11.16
CA LEU A 5 20.24 18.78 9.92
C LEU A 5 21.48 19.58 9.49
N SER A 6 21.39 20.91 9.52
CA SER A 6 22.49 21.82 9.18
C SER A 6 23.69 21.64 10.11
N GLU A 7 23.46 21.53 11.43
CA GLU A 7 24.51 21.22 12.42
C GLU A 7 25.24 19.89 12.15
N SER A 8 24.60 18.99 11.38
CA SER A 8 25.14 17.68 11.02
C SER A 8 25.67 17.63 9.58
N ASP A 9 25.81 18.77 8.89
CA ASP A 9 26.17 18.86 7.46
C ASP A 9 25.23 18.04 6.55
N ILE A 10 23.95 17.95 6.91
CA ILE A 10 22.92 17.24 6.14
C ILE A 10 22.08 18.24 5.34
N VAL A 11 22.04 18.04 4.03
CA VAL A 11 21.17 18.81 3.13
C VAL A 11 19.99 17.93 2.68
N PRO A 12 18.76 18.24 3.12
CA PRO A 12 17.57 17.52 2.66
C PRO A 12 17.11 17.95 1.26
N GLU A 13 16.59 16.99 0.50
CA GLU A 13 15.87 17.16 -0.76
C GLU A 13 14.37 17.09 -0.49
N GLU A 14 13.60 18.12 -0.82
CA GLU A 14 12.14 18.06 -0.75
C GLU A 14 11.60 17.17 -1.88
N LEU A 15 10.69 16.25 -1.53
CA LEU A 15 10.04 15.36 -2.48
C LEU A 15 8.62 15.82 -2.76
N PRO A 16 8.14 15.67 -4.01
CA PRO A 16 6.74 15.91 -4.33
C PRO A 16 5.86 14.85 -3.65
N ASP A 17 4.95 15.29 -2.78
CA ASP A 17 3.91 14.45 -2.19
C ASP A 17 2.52 14.97 -2.63
N PRO A 18 1.58 14.09 -3.01
CA PRO A 18 0.24 14.51 -3.41
C PRO A 18 -0.59 15.13 -2.26
N ASP A 19 -0.24 14.88 -1.00
CA ASP A 19 -0.91 15.44 0.16
C ASP A 19 -0.22 16.71 0.66
N LEU A 20 -0.80 17.87 0.35
CA LEU A 20 -0.28 19.19 0.74
C LEU A 20 -0.32 19.46 2.25
N SER A 21 -0.95 18.59 3.06
CA SER A 21 -0.93 18.72 4.51
C SER A 21 0.40 18.30 5.14
N ILE A 22 1.27 17.64 4.35
CA ILE A 22 2.59 17.20 4.76
C ILE A 22 3.65 17.68 3.79
N THR A 23 4.85 17.94 4.31
CA THR A 23 6.05 18.15 3.50
C THR A 23 7.01 16.99 3.72
N VAL A 24 7.51 16.40 2.64
CA VAL A 24 8.40 15.23 2.69
C VAL A 24 9.81 15.62 2.28
N PHE A 25 10.78 15.24 3.11
CA PHE A 25 12.20 15.45 2.87
C PHE A 25 12.94 14.12 2.80
N LYS A 26 13.83 13.97 1.84
CA LYS A 26 14.79 12.88 1.72
C LYS A 26 16.18 13.39 2.06
N TYR A 27 16.94 12.65 2.86
CA TYR A 27 18.30 13.04 3.23
C TYR A 27 19.20 11.83 3.47
N TYR A 28 20.51 12.04 3.41
CA TYR A 28 21.50 11.00 3.70
C TYR A 28 22.06 11.19 5.10
N HIS A 29 22.05 10.13 5.90
CA HIS A 29 22.60 10.15 7.25
C HIS A 29 23.28 8.81 7.56
N LYS A 30 24.56 8.85 7.95
CA LYS A 30 25.34 7.69 8.40
C LYS A 30 25.32 6.48 7.46
N GLY A 31 25.39 6.71 6.15
CA GLY A 31 25.41 5.61 5.17
C GLY A 31 24.04 5.26 4.58
N ASN A 32 22.95 5.78 5.16
CA ASN A 32 21.59 5.39 4.80
C ASN A 32 20.79 6.58 4.30
N ILE A 33 19.88 6.31 3.36
CA ILE A 33 18.84 7.25 2.97
C ILE A 33 17.76 7.22 4.04
N ARG A 34 17.28 8.41 4.41
CA ARG A 34 16.16 8.59 5.33
C ARG A 34 15.15 9.53 4.73
N TYR A 35 13.92 9.38 5.17
CA TYR A 35 12.81 10.23 4.82
C TYR A 35 12.24 10.84 6.10
N ALA A 36 11.91 12.12 6.07
CA ALA A 36 11.19 12.83 7.10
C ALA A 36 9.90 13.38 6.51
N ALA A 37 8.76 13.02 7.08
CA ALA A 37 7.49 13.69 6.80
C ALA A 37 7.17 14.63 7.94
N VAL A 38 6.72 15.84 7.57
CA VAL A 38 6.48 16.91 8.53
C VAL A 38 5.07 17.46 8.29
N LYS A 39 4.24 17.45 9.32
CA LYS A 39 2.93 18.11 9.28
C LYS A 39 3.14 19.61 9.44
N THR A 40 2.94 20.36 8.37
CA THR A 40 3.04 21.82 8.40
C THR A 40 1.74 22.43 8.89
N PHE A 41 1.76 23.07 10.07
CA PHE A 41 0.71 24.01 10.44
C PHE A 41 1.08 25.37 9.85
N PHE A 42 0.20 25.92 9.01
CA PHE A 42 0.36 27.24 8.40
C PHE A 42 0.46 28.32 9.48
N ALA A 43 1.67 28.68 9.93
CA ALA A 43 1.96 30.02 10.48
C ALA A 43 3.43 30.28 10.80
N ASP A 44 4.23 29.31 11.22
CA ASP A 44 5.58 29.58 11.73
C ASP A 44 6.59 28.53 11.25
N ASP A 45 7.88 28.85 11.25
CA ASP A 45 9.02 27.91 11.05
C ASP A 45 9.08 26.78 12.11
N TYR A 46 7.97 26.52 12.80
CA TYR A 46 7.76 25.49 13.79
C TYR A 46 7.16 24.25 13.13
N PHE A 47 7.98 23.20 13.08
CA PHE A 47 7.57 21.88 12.61
C PHE A 47 7.05 21.07 13.79
N GLU A 48 5.73 20.90 13.86
CA GLU A 48 5.11 19.98 14.81
C GLU A 48 5.04 18.59 14.17
N ASN A 49 5.46 17.56 14.91
CA ASN A 49 5.40 16.15 14.52
C ASN A 49 6.22 15.79 13.25
N ILE A 50 7.47 15.37 13.48
CA ILE A 50 8.40 14.89 12.45
C ILE A 50 8.46 13.37 12.52
N TYR A 51 8.06 12.72 11.43
CA TYR A 51 8.06 11.26 11.32
C TYR A 51 9.24 10.82 10.45
N ILE A 52 10.12 9.97 10.98
CA ILE A 52 11.34 9.54 10.28
C ILE A 52 11.25 8.06 9.95
N THR A 53 11.55 7.71 8.69
CA THR A 53 11.62 6.33 8.21
C THR A 53 12.84 6.12 7.31
N GLU A 54 13.32 4.89 7.23
CA GLU A 54 14.41 4.50 6.32
C GLU A 54 13.90 4.04 4.95
N PHE A 55 12.58 3.84 4.82
CA PHE A 55 11.93 3.38 3.59
C PHE A 55 10.79 4.33 3.20
N TYR A 56 10.64 4.60 1.91
CA TYR A 56 9.45 5.30 1.40
C TYR A 56 8.23 4.37 1.55
N PRO A 57 7.20 4.76 2.31
CA PRO A 57 6.02 3.91 2.53
C PRO A 57 5.27 3.67 1.22
N GLU A 58 4.91 2.41 0.93
CA GLU A 58 4.25 2.04 -0.34
C GLU A 58 2.90 2.75 -0.51
N ASP A 59 2.16 2.94 0.58
CA ASP A 59 0.84 3.57 0.62
C ASP A 59 0.90 5.08 0.90
N GLY A 60 2.11 5.65 0.92
CA GLY A 60 2.36 7.06 1.17
C GLY A 60 2.49 7.42 2.66
N PHE A 61 3.03 8.61 2.90
CA PHE A 61 3.25 9.13 4.24
C PHE A 61 1.96 9.39 5.06
N PRO A 62 0.81 9.76 4.47
CA PRO A 62 -0.42 9.99 5.24
C PRO A 62 -0.89 8.75 6.03
N ALA A 63 -0.80 7.57 5.42
CA ALA A 63 -1.18 6.31 6.06
C ALA A 63 -0.24 5.94 7.23
N LEU A 64 1.08 6.11 7.03
CA LEU A 64 2.09 5.90 8.06
C LEU A 64 1.86 6.83 9.26
N ILE A 65 1.63 8.12 9.00
CA ILE A 65 1.41 9.09 10.07
C ILE A 65 0.13 8.76 10.85
N LYS A 66 -0.95 8.39 10.17
CA LYS A 66 -2.20 7.99 10.81
C LYS A 66 -2.00 6.79 11.75
N ASP A 67 -1.25 5.78 11.32
CA ASP A 67 -0.95 4.61 12.14
C ASP A 67 -0.11 4.98 13.37
N ILE A 68 0.92 5.81 13.21
CA ILE A 68 1.74 6.31 14.34
C ILE A 68 0.88 7.11 15.33
N ASP A 69 0.05 8.03 14.84
CA ASP A 69 -0.83 8.84 15.68
C ASP A 69 -1.86 7.97 16.41
N GLY A 70 -2.42 6.95 15.74
CA GLY A 70 -3.33 5.97 16.36
C GLY A 70 -2.65 5.21 17.49
N GLN A 71 -1.44 4.70 17.25
CA GLN A 71 -0.66 3.98 18.26
C GLN A 71 -0.29 4.86 19.46
N VAL A 72 0.04 6.14 19.25
CA VAL A 72 0.27 7.12 20.33
C VAL A 72 -0.99 7.30 21.19
N ASN A 73 -2.17 7.20 20.57
CA ASN A 73 -3.47 7.27 21.25
C ASN A 73 -3.96 5.93 21.84
N GLY A 74 -3.13 4.88 21.79
CA GLY A 74 -3.45 3.56 22.34
C GLY A 74 -4.25 2.65 21.42
N GLU A 75 -4.41 3.01 20.14
CA GLU A 75 -4.97 2.12 19.14
C GLU A 75 -3.96 1.00 18.79
N PRO A 76 -4.42 -0.21 18.47
CA PRO A 76 -3.52 -1.24 17.95
C PRO A 76 -2.94 -0.79 16.61
N PRO A 77 -1.71 -1.23 16.26
CA PRO A 77 -1.14 -1.00 14.94
C PRO A 77 -2.14 -1.41 13.86
N ILE A 78 -2.33 -0.55 12.87
CA ILE A 78 -3.25 -0.82 11.78
C ILE A 78 -2.69 -2.01 11.00
N GLN A 79 -3.38 -3.14 11.01
CA GLN A 79 -3.10 -4.20 10.04
C GLN A 79 -3.49 -3.69 8.66
N GLN A 80 -2.49 -3.29 7.88
CA GLN A 80 -2.72 -2.79 6.54
C GLN A 80 -2.74 -3.95 5.55
N GLU A 81 -3.77 -3.94 4.70
CA GLU A 81 -3.88 -4.79 3.52
C GLU A 81 -2.71 -4.46 2.59
N SER A 82 -1.97 -5.46 2.12
CA SER A 82 -0.88 -5.23 1.18
C SER A 82 -1.45 -4.76 -0.15
N ARG A 83 -0.64 -4.06 -0.96
CA ARG A 83 -1.03 -3.71 -2.33
C ARG A 83 -1.48 -4.93 -3.15
N LEU A 84 -0.88 -6.10 -2.89
CA LEU A 84 -1.30 -7.34 -3.52
C LEU A 84 -2.71 -7.75 -3.05
N GLY A 85 -2.99 -7.67 -1.74
CA GLY A 85 -4.31 -7.90 -1.16
C GLY A 85 -5.37 -6.99 -1.73
N MET A 86 -5.09 -5.69 -1.82
CA MET A 86 -6.00 -4.71 -2.42
C MET A 86 -6.36 -5.08 -3.86
N ILE A 87 -5.37 -5.46 -4.68
CA ILE A 87 -5.61 -5.88 -6.07
C ILE A 87 -6.47 -7.16 -6.11
N CYS A 88 -6.18 -8.13 -5.24
CA CYS A 88 -6.97 -9.36 -5.14
C CYS A 88 -8.44 -9.05 -4.83
N ARG A 89 -8.68 -8.21 -3.82
CA ARG A 89 -10.02 -7.79 -3.39
C ARG A 89 -10.75 -7.01 -4.47
N GLU A 90 -10.09 -6.06 -5.13
CA GLU A 90 -10.68 -5.28 -6.22
C GLU A 90 -11.03 -6.16 -7.43
N ALA A 91 -10.15 -7.08 -7.81
CA ALA A 91 -10.39 -8.01 -8.91
C ALA A 91 -11.56 -8.96 -8.63
N GLU A 92 -11.63 -9.50 -7.40
CA GLU A 92 -12.74 -10.35 -6.97
C GLU A 92 -14.06 -9.57 -6.97
N THR A 93 -14.08 -8.37 -6.38
CA THR A 93 -15.27 -7.50 -6.36
C THR A 93 -15.76 -7.17 -7.77
N ALA A 94 -14.84 -6.82 -8.67
CA ALA A 94 -15.16 -6.51 -10.06
C ALA A 94 -15.70 -7.73 -10.84
N CYS A 95 -15.11 -8.91 -10.61
CA CYS A 95 -15.55 -10.16 -11.21
C CYS A 95 -16.97 -10.51 -10.74
N LEU A 96 -17.22 -10.52 -9.43
CA LEU A 96 -18.55 -10.80 -8.85
C LEU A 96 -19.61 -9.83 -9.37
N ALA A 97 -19.28 -8.54 -9.48
CA ALA A 97 -20.18 -7.55 -10.05
C ALA A 97 -20.52 -7.80 -11.53
N GLN A 98 -19.59 -8.35 -12.31
CA GLN A 98 -19.87 -8.76 -13.70
C GLN A 98 -20.69 -10.04 -13.76
N LEU A 99 -20.39 -11.03 -12.92
CA LEU A 99 -21.11 -12.29 -12.87
C LEU A 99 -22.59 -12.06 -12.50
N ALA A 100 -22.84 -11.23 -11.49
CA ALA A 100 -24.18 -10.83 -11.08
C ALA A 100 -24.97 -10.16 -12.23
N LYS A 101 -24.30 -9.33 -13.05
CA LYS A 101 -24.92 -8.69 -14.23
C LYS A 101 -25.17 -9.66 -15.37
N SER A 102 -24.37 -10.72 -15.49
CA SER A 102 -24.49 -11.70 -16.57
C SER A 102 -25.68 -12.65 -16.41
N GLY A 103 -26.23 -12.77 -15.19
CA GLY A 103 -27.32 -13.69 -14.85
C GLY A 103 -26.95 -15.18 -14.97
N LYS A 104 -25.68 -15.52 -15.26
CA LYS A 104 -25.19 -16.90 -15.43
C LYS A 104 -25.08 -17.67 -14.12
N TYR A 105 -24.85 -16.96 -13.03
CA TYR A 105 -24.73 -17.49 -11.69
C TYR A 105 -25.78 -16.78 -10.85
N GLY A 106 -26.56 -17.52 -10.07
CA GLY A 106 -27.66 -16.99 -9.26
C GLY A 106 -27.22 -15.89 -8.30
N ASP A 107 -28.21 -15.31 -7.61
CA ASP A 107 -28.05 -14.18 -6.70
C ASP A 107 -26.72 -14.24 -5.90
N PRO A 108 -25.83 -13.23 -6.03
CA PRO A 108 -24.54 -13.22 -5.36
C PRO A 108 -24.61 -13.27 -3.83
N GLU A 109 -25.78 -13.03 -3.21
CA GLU A 109 -25.99 -13.22 -1.77
C GLU A 109 -26.23 -14.69 -1.36
N LEU A 110 -26.60 -15.56 -2.30
CA LEU A 110 -26.81 -17.00 -2.10
C LEU A 110 -25.50 -17.74 -2.41
N PHE A 111 -24.52 -17.58 -1.53
CA PHE A 111 -23.18 -18.17 -1.60
C PHE A 111 -23.18 -19.71 -1.76
N MET A 112 -23.24 -20.19 -3.01
CA MET A 112 -22.60 -21.44 -3.41
C MET A 112 -21.62 -21.11 -4.52
N TYR A 113 -20.36 -20.88 -4.16
CA TYR A 113 -19.25 -20.80 -5.11
C TYR A 113 -19.10 -22.15 -5.81
N THR A 114 -19.84 -22.33 -6.90
CA THR A 114 -19.62 -23.47 -7.81
C THR A 114 -18.20 -23.34 -8.40
N ALA A 115 -17.53 -24.46 -8.66
CA ALA A 115 -16.18 -24.46 -9.25
C ALA A 115 -16.01 -23.52 -10.47
N PRO A 116 -17.00 -23.36 -11.39
CA PRO A 116 -16.90 -22.42 -12.52
C PRO A 116 -16.70 -20.96 -12.11
N VAL A 117 -17.27 -20.52 -10.97
CA VAL A 117 -17.12 -19.14 -10.48
C VAL A 117 -15.69 -18.89 -10.01
N LYS A 118 -15.05 -19.88 -9.41
CA LYS A 118 -13.66 -19.77 -8.94
C LYS A 118 -12.67 -19.61 -10.10
N ASP A 119 -12.87 -20.35 -11.19
CA ASP A 119 -12.01 -20.25 -12.38
C ASP A 119 -12.17 -18.88 -13.06
N GLU A 120 -13.39 -18.33 -13.13
CA GLU A 120 -13.63 -16.98 -13.65
C GLU A 120 -12.98 -15.90 -12.79
N ILE A 121 -13.07 -16.01 -11.45
CA ILE A 121 -12.37 -15.12 -10.51
C ILE A 121 -10.85 -15.20 -10.71
N ASN A 122 -10.30 -16.41 -10.79
CA ASN A 122 -8.88 -16.65 -11.00
C ASN A 122 -8.37 -16.04 -12.31
N ALA A 123 -9.12 -16.18 -13.41
CA ALA A 123 -8.78 -15.59 -14.69
C ALA A 123 -8.80 -14.05 -14.64
N TYR A 124 -9.80 -13.48 -13.96
CA TYR A 124 -9.92 -12.03 -13.77
C TYR A 124 -8.77 -11.48 -12.93
N LEU A 125 -8.45 -12.18 -11.84
CA LEU A 125 -7.36 -11.86 -10.93
C LEU A 125 -6.00 -11.89 -11.64
N LYS A 126 -5.70 -12.94 -12.41
CA LYS A 126 -4.48 -13.03 -13.24
C LYS A 126 -4.35 -11.81 -14.15
N LYS A 127 -5.44 -11.39 -14.79
CA LYS A 127 -5.46 -10.23 -15.70
C LYS A 127 -5.15 -8.92 -14.99
N GLU A 128 -5.79 -8.64 -13.85
CA GLU A 128 -5.52 -7.41 -13.10
C GLU A 128 -4.09 -7.40 -12.51
N LEU A 129 -3.60 -8.54 -12.00
CA LEU A 129 -2.22 -8.66 -11.53
C LEU A 129 -1.21 -8.30 -12.64
N ILE A 130 -1.41 -8.83 -13.86
CA ILE A 130 -0.57 -8.48 -15.03
C ILE A 130 -0.67 -6.99 -15.35
N ARG A 131 -1.88 -6.41 -15.32
CA ARG A 131 -2.11 -4.97 -15.58
C ARG A 131 -1.36 -4.08 -14.60
N TYR A 132 -1.27 -4.48 -13.33
CA TYR A 132 -0.50 -3.78 -12.30
C TYR A 132 1.00 -4.14 -12.30
N GLY A 133 1.46 -4.89 -13.29
CA GLY A 133 2.88 -5.23 -13.49
C GLY A 133 3.38 -6.34 -12.57
N TYR A 134 2.50 -7.21 -12.07
CA TYR A 134 2.90 -8.43 -11.39
C TYR A 134 3.23 -9.53 -12.40
N SER A 135 4.37 -10.18 -12.16
CA SER A 135 4.82 -11.34 -12.91
C SER A 135 5.19 -12.44 -11.92
N LYS A 136 5.28 -13.67 -12.43
CA LYS A 136 5.76 -14.83 -11.66
C LYS A 136 7.08 -14.56 -10.93
N ASN A 137 8.02 -13.88 -11.59
CA ASN A 137 9.32 -13.52 -11.01
C ASN A 137 9.21 -12.42 -9.94
N ARG A 138 8.26 -11.50 -10.08
CA ARG A 138 8.00 -10.45 -9.09
C ARG A 138 7.35 -11.05 -7.84
N LEU A 139 6.38 -11.95 -7.99
CA LEU A 139 5.70 -12.60 -6.88
C LEU A 139 6.66 -13.40 -5.97
N LYS A 140 7.69 -14.04 -6.55
CA LYS A 140 8.77 -14.70 -5.75
C LYS A 140 9.56 -13.77 -4.84
N LYS A 141 9.53 -12.47 -5.11
CA LYS A 141 10.30 -11.45 -4.38
C LYS A 141 9.43 -10.62 -3.44
N ILE A 142 8.14 -10.90 -3.36
CA ILE A 142 7.18 -10.18 -2.52
C ILE A 142 6.83 -11.04 -1.32
N LYS A 143 6.68 -10.37 -0.17
CA LYS A 143 6.03 -10.95 1.01
C LYS A 143 4.74 -10.16 1.24
N ALA A 144 3.61 -10.84 1.24
CA ALA A 144 2.30 -10.33 1.56
C ALA A 144 1.76 -11.24 2.67
N VAL A 145 1.43 -10.67 3.82
CA VAL A 145 1.02 -11.42 5.01
C VAL A 145 -0.47 -11.74 5.02
N ASP A 146 -1.22 -11.04 4.17
CA ASP A 146 -2.67 -11.03 4.03
C ASP A 146 -3.15 -11.78 2.77
N VAL A 147 -2.23 -12.31 1.97
CA VAL A 147 -2.53 -13.02 0.72
C VAL A 147 -1.83 -14.39 0.70
N ASP A 148 -2.55 -15.43 0.25
CA ASP A 148 -1.93 -16.71 -0.08
C ASP A 148 -1.12 -16.58 -1.39
N ILE A 149 0.16 -16.22 -1.25
CA ILE A 149 1.06 -16.04 -2.39
C ILE A 149 1.19 -17.32 -3.22
N ALA A 150 1.09 -18.52 -2.63
CA ALA A 150 1.20 -19.76 -3.38
C ALA A 150 -0.01 -19.92 -4.32
N ALA A 151 -1.22 -19.69 -3.83
CA ALA A 151 -2.42 -19.70 -4.66
C ALA A 151 -2.35 -18.67 -5.81
N ILE A 152 -1.81 -17.46 -5.54
CA ILE A 152 -1.62 -16.43 -6.57
C ILE A 152 -0.53 -16.83 -7.57
N TYR A 153 0.53 -17.50 -7.10
CA TYR A 153 1.61 -17.97 -7.93
C TYR A 153 1.13 -18.99 -8.97
N ASP A 154 0.27 -19.92 -8.53
CA ASP A 154 -0.29 -20.98 -9.38
C ASP A 154 -1.15 -20.42 -10.53
N LEU A 155 -1.72 -19.21 -10.38
CA LEU A 155 -2.43 -18.54 -11.48
C LEU A 155 -1.54 -18.29 -12.70
N PHE A 156 -0.22 -18.21 -12.51
CA PHE A 156 0.75 -17.97 -13.58
C PHE A 156 1.34 -19.26 -14.18
N ASP A 157 0.90 -20.43 -13.73
CA ASP A 157 1.38 -21.74 -14.20
C ASP A 157 0.50 -22.40 -15.29
N GLU A 158 -0.57 -21.73 -15.70
CA GLU A 158 -1.41 -22.07 -16.86
C GLU A 158 -1.04 -21.32 -18.15
#